data_AF-A0A105T393-F1
#
_entry.id   AF-A0A105T393-F1
#
_cell.length_a   1.000
_cell.length_b   1.000
_cell.length_c   1.000
_cell.angle_alpha   90.00
_cell.angle_beta   90.00
_cell.angle_gamma   90.00
#
_symmetry.space_group_name_H-M   'P 1'
#
loop_
_entity.id
_entity.type
_entity.pdbx_description
1 polymer ?
#
loop_
_entity_poly.entity_id
_entity_poly.type
_entity_poly.pdbx_seq_one_letter_code
_entity_poly.pdbx_strand_id
1 'polypeptide(L)'
;MKALIALVSVLSFILGSLSVQAASHPRTYTATINKDGTVLTQTPQWIATVEHTNQEDYAALYNVKLMPSAFKKAPAYCNVSTYDYSSYEHTLHGIAKLSSKPTKSEVNVIGLMLGLNQPAGDSSMSFYLVCGQ
;
A
#
# COMPACT_ATOMS: atom_id res chain seq x y z
N MET A 1 28.37 -52.54 -23.25
CA MET A 1 28.93 -51.44 -22.42
C MET A 1 28.88 -50.06 -23.09
N LYS A 2 29.10 -49.91 -24.41
CA LYS A 2 29.03 -48.59 -25.08
C LYS A 2 27.62 -48.00 -25.25
N ALA A 3 26.58 -48.84 -25.36
CA ALA A 3 25.20 -48.38 -25.56
C ALA A 3 24.51 -47.84 -24.29
N LEU A 4 24.95 -48.26 -23.10
CA LEU A 4 24.36 -47.81 -21.83
C LEU A 4 24.80 -46.38 -21.45
N ILE A 5 25.97 -45.96 -21.93
CA ILE A 5 26.57 -44.65 -21.62
C ILE A 5 25.87 -43.53 -22.42
N ALA A 6 25.34 -43.85 -23.61
CA ALA A 6 24.60 -42.90 -24.43
C ALA A 6 23.23 -42.55 -23.85
N LEU A 7 22.54 -43.50 -23.19
CA LEU A 7 21.23 -43.25 -22.59
C LEU A 7 21.30 -42.35 -21.35
N VAL A 8 22.39 -42.42 -20.57
CA VAL A 8 22.57 -41.57 -19.39
C VAL A 8 22.91 -40.13 -19.78
N SER A 9 23.58 -39.93 -20.93
CA SER A 9 23.98 -38.60 -21.39
C SER A 9 22.82 -37.79 -21.98
N VAL A 10 21.79 -38.44 -22.54
CA VAL A 10 20.61 -37.77 -23.09
C VAL A 10 19.62 -37.34 -21.98
N LEU A 11 19.61 -38.02 -20.84
CA LEU A 11 18.68 -37.71 -19.74
C LEU A 11 19.08 -36.47 -18.91
N SER A 12 20.33 -36.01 -19.03
CA SER A 12 20.83 -34.84 -18.28
C SER A 12 20.50 -33.48 -18.92
N PHE A 13 19.90 -33.45 -20.12
CA PHE A 13 19.59 -32.20 -20.82
C PHE A 13 18.17 -31.64 -20.56
N ILE A 14 17.38 -32.28 -19.69
CA ILE A 14 16.02 -31.82 -19.33
C ILE A 14 15.95 -31.37 -17.86
N LEU A 15 17.06 -30.91 -17.27
CA LEU A 15 16.96 -30.02 -16.11
C LEU A 15 16.75 -28.61 -16.65
N GLY A 16 15.51 -28.36 -17.08
CA GLY A 16 15.03 -27.02 -17.38
C GLY A 16 15.41 -26.10 -16.23
N SER A 17 16.18 -25.08 -16.57
CA SER A 17 16.45 -23.92 -15.76
C SER A 17 15.14 -23.32 -15.27
N LEU A 18 14.65 -23.83 -14.13
CA LEU A 18 13.70 -23.11 -13.29
C LEU A 18 14.48 -21.90 -12.80
N SER A 19 14.43 -20.84 -13.60
CA SER A 19 14.81 -19.51 -13.16
C SER A 19 13.91 -19.21 -11.97
N VAL A 20 14.40 -19.48 -10.77
CA VAL A 20 13.87 -18.87 -9.56
C VAL A 20 14.11 -17.39 -9.80
N GLN A 21 13.11 -16.66 -10.31
CA GLN A 21 13.11 -15.22 -10.18
C GLN A 21 13.22 -14.99 -8.68
N ALA A 22 14.41 -14.64 -8.22
CA ALA A 22 14.59 -14.07 -6.90
C ALA A 22 13.65 -12.88 -6.87
N ALA A 23 12.52 -13.04 -6.19
CA ALA A 23 11.49 -12.01 -6.10
C ALA A 23 12.16 -10.79 -5.46
N SER A 24 12.64 -9.87 -6.29
CA SER A 24 13.19 -8.62 -5.84
C SER A 24 12.05 -7.95 -5.10
N HIS A 25 12.24 -7.68 -3.81
CA HIS A 25 11.20 -7.00 -3.05
C HIS A 25 10.92 -5.68 -3.76
N PRO A 26 9.65 -5.36 -4.06
CA PRO A 26 9.32 -4.13 -4.73
C PRO A 26 9.97 -2.98 -3.97
N ARG A 27 10.69 -2.13 -4.71
CA ARG A 27 11.33 -0.95 -4.11
C ARG A 27 10.28 0.08 -3.65
N THR A 28 9.08 -0.02 -4.23
CA THR A 28 7.97 0.89 -4.02
C THR A 28 6.67 0.09 -3.96
N TYR A 29 5.84 0.45 -2.99
CA TYR A 29 4.52 -0.05 -2.73
C TYR A 29 3.54 1.09 -2.92
N THR A 30 2.44 0.82 -3.59
CA THR A 30 1.44 1.84 -3.92
C THR A 30 0.05 1.33 -3.58
N ALA A 31 -0.84 2.22 -3.17
CA ALA A 31 -2.24 1.92 -2.96
C ALA A 31 -3.12 3.16 -3.17
N THR A 32 -4.30 2.97 -3.73
CA THR A 32 -5.38 3.96 -3.68
C THR A 32 -6.43 3.47 -2.70
N ILE A 33 -6.75 4.28 -1.70
CA ILE A 33 -7.67 3.97 -0.62
C ILE A 33 -8.83 4.95 -0.71
N ASN A 34 -10.05 4.43 -0.72
CA ASN A 34 -11.29 5.21 -0.74
C ASN A 34 -11.58 5.82 0.64
N LYS A 35 -12.47 6.81 0.68
CA LYS A 35 -12.82 7.54 1.91
C LYS A 35 -13.33 6.65 3.05
N ASP A 36 -13.91 5.50 2.75
CA ASP A 36 -14.40 4.51 3.72
C ASP A 36 -13.33 3.49 4.16
N GLY A 37 -12.08 3.66 3.73
CA GLY A 37 -10.98 2.73 4.00
C GLY A 37 -10.87 1.58 2.99
N THR A 38 -11.76 1.47 2.00
CA THR A 38 -11.67 0.41 0.98
C THR A 38 -10.41 0.58 0.13
N VAL A 39 -9.58 -0.46 0.01
CA VAL A 39 -8.44 -0.46 -0.91
C VAL A 39 -8.95 -0.70 -2.34
N LEU A 40 -8.92 0.33 -3.18
CA LEU A 40 -9.39 0.26 -4.57
C LEU A 40 -8.38 -0.42 -5.49
N THR A 41 -7.11 -0.09 -5.32
CA THR A 41 -6.00 -0.71 -6.05
C THR A 41 -4.76 -0.67 -5.19
N GLN A 42 -3.87 -1.64 -5.39
CA GLN A 42 -2.54 -1.65 -4.79
C GLN A 42 -1.57 -2.41 -5.68
N THR A 43 -0.30 -2.02 -5.65
CA THR A 43 0.78 -2.77 -6.33
C THR A 43 2.06 -2.68 -5.50
N PRO A 44 2.66 -3.83 -5.12
CA PRO A 44 2.10 -5.20 -5.18
C PRO A 44 0.87 -5.34 -4.24
N GLN A 45 0.47 -6.55 -3.86
CA GLN A 45 -0.41 -6.75 -2.70
C GLN A 45 0.42 -6.64 -1.40
N TRP A 46 0.08 -5.69 -0.52
CA TRP A 46 0.88 -5.36 0.67
C TRP A 46 0.08 -4.81 1.85
N ILE A 47 -1.14 -4.34 1.62
CA ILE A 47 -2.08 -3.92 2.67
C ILE A 47 -2.90 -5.14 3.08
N ALA A 48 -2.93 -5.43 4.38
CA ALA A 48 -3.76 -6.47 4.96
C ALA A 48 -5.18 -5.96 5.21
N THR A 49 -5.31 -4.83 5.91
CA THR A 49 -6.59 -4.19 6.23
C THR A 49 -6.40 -2.68 6.37
N VAL A 50 -7.48 -1.93 6.30
CA VAL A 50 -7.54 -0.52 6.68
C VAL A 50 -8.63 -0.37 7.71
N GLU A 51 -8.27 0.08 8.90
CA GLU A 51 -9.23 0.44 9.94
C GLU A 51 -9.56 1.91 9.78
N HIS A 52 -10.82 2.25 9.53
CA HIS A 52 -11.30 3.60 9.34
C HIS A 52 -12.21 4.03 10.49
N THR A 53 -11.96 5.22 11.04
CA THR A 53 -12.82 5.86 12.03
C THR A 53 -13.00 7.32 11.63
N ASN A 54 -14.25 7.76 11.45
CA ASN A 54 -14.55 9.18 11.27
C ASN A 54 -14.99 9.80 12.60
N GLN A 55 -14.32 10.85 13.04
CA GLN A 55 -14.76 11.70 14.14
C GLN A 55 -15.40 12.94 13.52
N GLU A 56 -16.73 12.99 13.58
CA GLU A 56 -17.53 14.11 13.08
C GLU A 56 -16.99 15.45 13.60
N ASP A 57 -16.91 16.43 12.69
CA ASP A 57 -16.40 17.77 12.96
C ASP A 57 -14.94 17.86 13.42
N TYR A 58 -14.16 16.78 13.27
CA TYR A 58 -12.75 16.77 13.63
C TYR A 58 -11.84 16.15 12.58
N ALA A 59 -11.79 14.82 12.49
CA ALA A 59 -10.83 14.12 11.64
C ALA A 59 -11.28 12.69 11.31
N ALA A 60 -10.89 12.23 10.12
CA ALA A 60 -10.95 10.82 9.78
C ALA A 60 -9.60 10.16 9.99
N LEU A 61 -9.58 9.01 10.65
CA LEU A 61 -8.39 8.23 10.97
C LEU A 61 -8.39 6.95 10.13
N TYR A 62 -7.23 6.64 9.55
CA TYR A 62 -6.99 5.43 8.80
C TYR A 62 -5.74 4.75 9.34
N ASN A 63 -5.90 3.56 9.94
CA ASN A 63 -4.79 2.68 10.28
C ASN A 63 -4.64 1.63 9.18
N VAL A 64 -3.66 1.83 8.30
CA VAL A 64 -3.34 0.92 7.20
C VAL A 64 -2.43 -0.18 7.73
N LYS A 65 -2.99 -1.35 8.00
CA LYS A 65 -2.26 -2.53 8.47
C LYS A 65 -1.54 -3.19 7.29
N LEU A 66 -0.24 -3.40 7.43
CA LEU A 66 0.61 -3.97 6.40
C LEU A 66 0.69 -5.50 6.55
N MET A 67 0.79 -6.21 5.44
CA MET A 67 1.08 -7.64 5.45
C MET A 67 2.44 -7.89 6.12
N PRO A 68 2.61 -8.96 6.93
CA PRO A 68 3.89 -9.25 7.60
C PRO A 68 5.09 -9.39 6.66
N SER A 69 4.84 -9.79 5.40
CA SER A 69 5.86 -9.93 4.35
C SER A 69 6.11 -8.66 3.54
N ALA A 70 5.33 -7.59 3.73
CA ALA A 70 5.45 -6.36 2.96
C ALA A 70 6.81 -5.70 3.19
N PHE A 71 7.22 -5.52 4.44
CA PHE A 71 8.50 -4.89 4.76
C PHE A 71 9.28 -5.66 5.84
N LYS A 72 10.58 -5.89 5.59
CA LYS A 72 11.49 -6.51 6.59
C LYS A 72 11.85 -5.57 7.75
N LYS A 73 11.80 -4.26 7.49
CA LYS A 73 12.06 -3.15 8.42
C LYS A 73 11.02 -2.06 8.19
N ALA A 74 10.92 -1.03 9.03
CA ALA A 74 10.05 0.10 8.72
C ALA A 74 10.39 0.70 7.33
N PRO A 75 9.40 1.12 6.52
CA PRO A 75 9.65 1.83 5.27
C PRO A 75 10.59 3.02 5.48
N ALA A 76 11.51 3.25 4.54
CA ALA A 76 12.37 4.43 4.59
C ALA A 76 11.58 5.72 4.33
N TYR A 77 10.52 5.61 3.54
CA TYR A 77 9.58 6.70 3.31
C TYR A 77 8.17 6.16 3.14
N CYS A 78 7.20 7.00 3.48
CA CYS A 78 5.86 6.94 2.92
C CYS A 78 5.44 8.37 2.53
N ASN A 79 4.59 8.48 1.52
CA ASN A 79 3.96 9.71 1.10
C ASN A 79 2.47 9.45 0.87
N VAL A 80 1.65 10.43 1.25
CA VAL A 80 0.21 10.42 1.02
C VAL A 80 -0.12 11.65 0.20
N SER A 81 -0.95 11.46 -0.82
CA SER A 81 -1.57 12.53 -1.58
C SER A 81 -3.08 12.37 -1.55
N THR A 82 -3.81 13.44 -1.27
CA THR A 82 -5.26 13.42 -1.35
C THR A 82 -5.68 13.11 -2.79
N TYR A 83 -6.63 12.21 -2.92
CA TYR A 83 -7.24 11.80 -4.19
C TYR A 83 -8.76 11.77 -3.99
N ASP A 84 -9.32 12.88 -3.51
CA ASP A 84 -10.74 12.99 -3.22
C ASP A 84 -11.36 14.14 -4.02
N TYR A 85 -12.35 13.80 -4.84
CA TYR A 85 -13.13 14.73 -5.66
C TYR A 85 -14.63 14.51 -5.46
N SER A 86 -15.03 13.91 -4.34
CA SER A 86 -16.43 13.60 -4.01
C SER A 86 -17.30 14.85 -3.90
N SER A 87 -16.71 16.01 -3.58
CA SER A 87 -17.36 17.31 -3.60
C SER A 87 -16.36 18.44 -3.92
N TYR A 88 -16.90 19.61 -4.24
CA TYR A 88 -16.11 20.83 -4.40
C TYR A 88 -15.33 21.18 -3.13
N GLU A 89 -15.98 21.06 -1.97
CA GLU A 89 -15.35 21.32 -0.68
C GLU A 89 -14.22 20.34 -0.39
N HIS A 90 -14.39 19.04 -0.65
CA HIS A 90 -13.31 18.06 -0.49
C HIS A 90 -12.13 18.36 -1.42
N THR A 91 -12.40 18.86 -2.63
CA THR A 91 -11.34 19.23 -3.59
C THR A 91 -10.51 20.41 -3.11
N LEU A 92 -11.14 21.41 -2.47
CA LEU A 92 -10.46 22.62 -2.01
C LEU A 92 -9.83 22.49 -0.62
N HIS A 93 -10.54 21.82 0.29
CA HIS A 93 -10.26 21.82 1.72
C HIS A 93 -9.75 20.47 2.22
N GLY A 94 -9.98 19.40 1.47
CA GLY A 94 -9.67 18.04 1.85
C GLY A 94 -8.18 17.73 1.78
N ILE A 95 -7.61 17.28 2.90
CA ILE A 95 -6.21 16.88 3.00
C ILE A 95 -6.10 15.52 3.68
N ALA A 96 -5.41 14.58 3.03
CA ALA A 96 -4.90 13.36 3.65
C ALA A 96 -3.40 13.51 3.93
N LYS A 97 -2.96 13.18 5.15
CA LYS A 97 -1.55 13.27 5.55
C LYS A 97 -1.15 12.11 6.45
N LEU A 98 0.13 11.79 6.50
CA LEU A 98 0.66 10.87 7.51
C LEU A 98 0.51 11.48 8.90
N SER A 99 -0.05 10.71 9.85
CA SER A 99 -0.19 11.14 11.24
C SER A 99 0.95 10.68 12.15
N SER A 100 1.74 9.69 11.70
CA SER A 100 2.90 9.19 12.44
C SER A 100 4.00 8.69 11.51
N LYS A 101 5.19 8.42 12.08
CA LYS A 101 6.24 7.67 11.38
C LYS A 101 5.72 6.27 11.03
N PRO A 102 5.88 5.79 9.77
CA PRO A 102 5.55 4.42 9.40
C PRO A 102 6.32 3.39 10.21
N THR A 103 5.68 2.26 10.50
CA THR A 103 6.33 1.09 11.11
C THR A 103 6.40 -0.05 10.11
N LYS A 104 6.99 -1.19 10.51
CA LYS A 104 6.97 -2.40 9.66
C LYS A 104 5.56 -2.98 9.47
N SER A 105 4.61 -2.63 10.34
CA SER A 105 3.28 -3.25 10.42
C SER A 105 2.13 -2.31 10.13
N GLU A 106 2.35 -1.00 10.15
CA GLU A 106 1.30 -0.03 9.91
C GLU A 106 1.78 1.32 9.39
N VAL A 107 0.89 1.98 8.66
CA VAL A 107 0.98 3.38 8.25
C VAL A 107 -0.30 4.07 8.71
N ASN A 108 -0.16 5.15 9.49
CA ASN A 108 -1.31 5.92 9.96
C ASN A 108 -1.51 7.17 9.11
N VAL A 109 -2.72 7.33 8.59
CA VAL A 109 -3.15 8.48 7.77
C VAL A 109 -4.30 9.18 8.48
N ILE A 110 -4.32 10.51 8.39
CA ILE A 110 -5.42 11.35 8.88
C ILE A 110 -5.98 12.17 7.72
N GLY A 111 -7.30 12.12 7.55
CA GLY A 111 -8.09 12.99 6.69
C GLY A 111 -8.62 14.19 7.48
N LEU A 112 -8.54 15.37 6.88
CA LEU A 112 -8.94 16.65 7.47
C LEU A 112 -9.63 17.52 6.42
N MET A 113 -10.63 18.29 6.85
CA MET A 113 -11.16 19.43 6.09
C MET A 113 -10.59 20.73 6.66
N LEU A 114 -9.68 21.38 5.94
CA LEU A 114 -9.00 22.59 6.41
C LEU A 114 -9.51 23.85 5.70
N GLY A 115 -9.68 24.94 6.46
CA GLY A 115 -10.05 26.24 5.90
C GLY A 115 -11.54 26.42 5.62
N LEU A 116 -12.38 25.49 6.09
CA LEU A 116 -13.82 25.71 6.19
C LEU A 116 -14.12 26.79 7.23
N ASN A 117 -15.14 27.60 6.95
CA ASN A 117 -15.68 28.59 7.89
C ASN A 117 -16.83 28.01 8.74
N GLN A 118 -17.00 26.68 8.73
CA GLN A 118 -18.02 25.89 9.42
C GLN A 118 -17.33 24.67 10.07
N PRO A 119 -18.02 23.90 10.93
CA PRO A 119 -17.53 22.61 11.39
C PRO A 119 -17.14 21.68 10.22
N ALA A 120 -16.17 20.80 10.46
CA ALA A 120 -15.55 20.01 9.40
C ALA A 120 -16.48 18.97 8.75
N GLY A 121 -17.58 18.58 9.41
CA GLY A 121 -18.47 17.52 8.95
C GLY A 121 -17.74 16.18 8.83
N ASP A 122 -17.91 15.52 7.67
CA ASP A 122 -17.19 14.29 7.33
C ASP A 122 -15.80 14.63 6.76
N SER A 123 -14.75 14.35 7.53
CA SER A 123 -13.36 14.55 7.09
C SER A 123 -12.75 13.32 6.39
N SER A 124 -13.58 12.33 6.03
CA SER A 124 -13.12 11.13 5.33
C SER A 124 -12.64 11.48 3.92
N MET A 125 -11.42 11.08 3.60
CA MET A 125 -10.74 11.40 2.35
C MET A 125 -10.34 10.14 1.60
N SER A 126 -10.55 10.14 0.29
CA SER A 126 -9.85 9.21 -0.60
C SER A 126 -8.40 9.68 -0.80
N PHE A 127 -7.43 8.75 -0.85
CA PHE A 127 -6.02 9.10 -0.97
C PHE A 127 -5.18 8.04 -1.67
N TYR A 128 -4.06 8.49 -2.23
CA TYR A 128 -3.01 7.64 -2.78
C TYR A 128 -1.83 7.57 -1.81
N LEU A 129 -1.43 6.35 -1.45
CA LEU A 129 -0.35 6.03 -0.52
C LEU A 129 0.80 5.36 -1.27
N VAL A 130 2.01 5.88 -1.07
CA VAL A 130 3.24 5.29 -1.60
C VAL A 130 4.22 5.07 -0.47
N CYS A 131 4.83 3.90 -0.38
CA CYS A 131 5.88 3.58 0.59
C CYS A 131 7.06 2.85 -0.07
N GLY A 132 8.26 2.99 0.46
CA GLY A 132 9.45 2.31 -0.09
C GLY A 132 10.54 2.03 0.93
N GLN A 133 11.58 1.32 0.48
CA GLN A 133 12.70 0.83 1.31
C GLN A 133 13.92 1.75 1.35
#